data_AF-A0A958T4V8-F1
#
_entry.id   AF-A0A958T4V8-F1
#
_cell.length_a   1.000
_cell.length_b   1.000
_cell.length_c   1.000
_cell.angle_alpha   90.00
_cell.angle_beta   90.00
_cell.angle_gamma   90.00
#
_symmetry.space_group_name_H-M   'P 1'
#
loop_
_entity.id
_entity.type
_entity.pdbx_description
1 polymer ?
#
loop_
_entity_poly.entity_id
_entity_poly.type
_entity_poly.pdbx_seq_one_letter_code
_entity_poly.pdbx_strand_id
1 'polypeptide(L)'
;VRAVFFIDPKGVVRAIIYYPLSLGRNFDEIYRALIAMQTSDKFNVATPADWEPGKDVIISPAGSCGVAAERMSGTDDLECEDWFFCTKKLDKDLVLSEILKKDTLAMQN
;
A
#
# COMPACT_ATOMS: atom_id res chain seq x y z
N VAL A 1 -13.64 20.54 13.87
CA VAL A 1 -13.27 19.53 12.85
C VAL A 1 -12.93 18.21 13.53
N ARG A 2 -12.91 17.10 12.79
CA ARG A 2 -12.41 15.80 13.24
C ARG A 2 -11.27 15.38 12.31
N ALA A 3 -10.03 15.62 12.74
CA ALA A 3 -8.84 15.32 11.95
C ALA A 3 -8.25 13.94 12.31
N VAL A 4 -7.67 13.27 11.34
CA VAL A 4 -6.89 12.04 11.51
C VAL A 4 -5.53 12.27 10.86
N PHE A 5 -4.45 12.03 11.60
CA PHE A 5 -3.08 12.14 11.11
C PHE A 5 -2.45 10.74 11.14
N PHE A 6 -1.89 10.32 10.01
CA PHE A 6 -1.05 9.13 9.94
C PHE A 6 0.39 9.58 10.06
N ILE A 7 1.08 9.11 11.10
CA ILE A 7 2.46 9.47 11.40
C ILE A 7 3.27 8.17 11.44
N ASP A 8 4.35 8.10 10.67
CA ASP A 8 5.20 6.92 10.63
C ASP A 8 6.20 6.86 11.80
N PRO A 9 6.96 5.76 11.98
CA PRO A 9 7.95 5.63 13.06
C PRO A 9 9.09 6.65 13.00
N LYS A 10 9.28 7.36 11.88
CA LYS A 10 10.27 8.43 11.73
C LYS A 10 9.68 9.81 12.06
N GLY A 11 8.41 9.88 12.49
CA GLY A 11 7.71 11.11 12.81
C GLY A 11 7.21 11.87 11.58
N VAL A 12 7.19 11.26 10.40
CA VAL A 12 6.73 11.90 9.16
C VAL A 12 5.23 11.73 9.01
N VAL A 13 4.52 12.82 8.72
CA VAL A 13 3.10 12.78 8.39
C VAL A 13 2.92 12.17 7.00
N ARG A 14 2.23 11.03 6.92
CA ARG A 14 2.02 10.25 5.70
C ARG A 14 0.71 10.56 5.00
N ALA A 15 -0.33 10.88 5.77
CA ALA A 15 -1.64 11.28 5.27
C ALA A 15 -2.41 12.06 6.33
N ILE A 16 -3.31 12.93 5.89
CA ILE A 16 -4.21 13.68 6.77
C ILE A 16 -5.62 13.64 6.20
N ILE A 17 -6.61 13.36 7.05
CA ILE A 17 -8.03 13.38 6.66
C ILE A 17 -8.77 14.34 7.57
N TYR A 18 -9.53 15.28 6.99
CA TYR A 18 -10.33 16.28 7.71
C TYR A 18 -11.82 16.07 7.47
N TYR A 19 -12.55 15.69 8.52
CA TYR A 19 -14.00 15.64 8.51
C TYR A 19 -14.60 16.86 9.25
N PRO A 20 -15.81 17.34 8.86
CA PRO A 20 -16.55 18.31 9.65
C PRO A 20 -17.06 17.68 10.97
N LEU A 21 -17.51 18.51 11.92
CA LEU A 21 -18.05 17.99 13.20
C LEU A 21 -19.32 17.16 13.03
N SER A 22 -20.10 17.46 11.98
CA SER A 22 -21.38 16.84 11.63
C SER A 22 -21.27 15.46 10.97
N LEU A 23 -20.08 15.04 10.53
CA LEU A 23 -19.86 13.78 9.82
C LEU A 23 -19.00 12.82 10.65
N GLY A 24 -19.49 11.59 10.81
CA GLY A 24 -18.73 10.50 11.41
C GLY A 24 -17.56 10.07 10.53
N ARG A 25 -16.50 9.54 11.16
CA ARG A 25 -15.35 8.97 10.44
C ARG A 25 -15.68 7.54 10.01
N ASN A 26 -15.13 7.11 8.87
CA ASN A 26 -15.11 5.71 8.49
C ASN A 26 -13.81 5.06 9.03
N PHE A 27 -13.92 4.19 10.04
CA PHE A 27 -12.76 3.52 10.62
C PHE A 27 -12.21 2.39 9.75
N ASP A 28 -13.05 1.78 8.91
CA ASP A 28 -12.59 0.77 7.95
C ASP A 28 -11.64 1.41 6.93
N GLU A 29 -11.95 2.62 6.47
CA GLU A 29 -11.05 3.36 5.57
C GLU A 29 -9.75 3.78 6.28
N ILE A 30 -9.83 4.20 7.54
CA ILE A 30 -8.62 4.53 8.31
C ILE A 30 -7.72 3.29 8.45
N TYR A 31 -8.30 2.13 8.74
CA TYR A 31 -7.57 0.87 8.84
C TYR A 31 -7.02 0.43 7.48
N ARG A 32 -7.82 0.48 6.41
CA ARG A 32 -7.40 0.15 5.05
C ARG A 32 -6.23 1.02 4.60
N ALA A 33 -6.31 2.33 4.82
CA ALA A 33 -5.23 3.28 4.49
C ALA A 33 -3.94 2.95 5.26
N LEU A 34 -4.04 2.63 6.56
CA LEU A 34 -2.89 2.21 7.36
C LEU A 34 -2.21 0.97 6.77
N ILE A 35 -2.99 -0.08 6.49
CA ILE A 35 -2.47 -1.31 5.88
C ILE A 35 -1.88 -1.04 4.51
N ALA A 36 -2.51 -0.20 3.68
CA ALA A 36 -2.01 0.18 2.36
C ALA A 36 -0.65 0.90 2.44
N MET A 37 -0.49 1.86 3.34
CA MET A 37 0.78 2.56 3.56
C MET A 37 1.89 1.61 4.04
N GLN A 38 1.58 0.74 5.00
CA GLN A 38 2.54 -0.26 5.49
C GLN A 38 2.90 -1.30 4.40
N THR A 39 1.92 -1.71 3.58
CA THR A 39 2.14 -2.60 2.43
C THR A 39 3.05 -1.93 1.40
N SER A 40 2.78 -0.66 1.07
CA SER A 40 3.58 0.11 0.13
C SER A 40 5.05 0.19 0.55
N ASP A 41 5.30 0.53 1.82
CA ASP A 41 6.64 0.61 2.40
C ASP A 41 7.34 -0.76 2.44
N LYS A 42 6.62 -1.82 2.81
CA LYS A 42 7.17 -3.17 2.98
C LYS A 42 7.54 -3.84 1.66
N PHE A 43 6.68 -3.73 0.65
CA PHE A 43 6.82 -4.43 -0.62
C PHE A 43 7.35 -3.56 -1.75
N ASN A 44 7.60 -2.26 -1.49
CA ASN A 44 8.05 -1.27 -2.46
C ASN A 44 7.14 -1.18 -3.69
N VAL A 45 5.84 -1.03 -3.42
CA VAL A 45 4.76 -0.98 -4.43
C VAL A 45 3.83 0.19 -4.13
N ALA A 46 3.04 0.61 -5.12
CA ALA A 46 1.93 1.53 -4.91
C ALA A 46 0.59 0.76 -4.87
N THR A 47 -0.34 1.22 -4.04
CA THR A 47 -1.69 0.65 -3.94
C THR A 47 -2.66 1.47 -4.81
N PRO A 48 -3.35 0.87 -5.79
CA PRO A 48 -4.32 1.59 -6.64
C PRO A 48 -5.53 2.12 -5.85
N ALA A 49 -6.41 2.83 -6.55
CA ALA A 49 -7.71 3.23 -6.01
C ALA A 49 -8.48 2.00 -5.49
N ASP A 50 -9.17 2.18 -4.35
CA ASP A 50 -9.98 1.13 -3.70
C ASP A 50 -9.22 -0.18 -3.40
N TRP A 51 -7.89 -0.09 -3.28
CA TRP A 51 -7.06 -1.26 -3.01
C TRP A 51 -7.34 -1.86 -1.62
N GLU A 52 -7.36 -3.18 -1.57
CA GLU A 52 -7.46 -3.99 -0.35
C GLU A 52 -6.44 -5.15 -0.45
N PRO A 53 -6.00 -5.72 0.68
CA PRO A 53 -5.10 -6.87 0.67
C PRO A 53 -5.59 -8.01 -0.23
N GLY A 54 -4.72 -8.46 -1.14
CA GLY A 54 -5.04 -9.47 -2.16
C GLY A 54 -5.37 -8.90 -3.54
N LYS A 55 -5.63 -7.59 -3.66
CA LYS A 55 -5.75 -6.92 -4.96
C LYS A 55 -4.36 -6.57 -5.51
N ASP A 56 -4.30 -6.44 -6.83
CA ASP A 56 -3.06 -6.12 -7.54
C ASP A 56 -2.48 -4.77 -7.10
N VAL A 57 -1.16 -4.72 -7.10
CA VAL A 57 -0.39 -3.54 -6.72
C VAL A 57 0.37 -3.01 -7.92
N ILE A 58 0.60 -1.71 -7.95
CA ILE A 58 1.31 -1.01 -9.02
C ILE A 58 2.81 -1.04 -8.73
N ILE A 59 3.60 -1.37 -9.74
CA ILE A 59 5.06 -1.24 -9.68
C ILE A 59 5.46 0.19 -10.04
N SER A 60 6.46 0.71 -9.34
CA SER A 60 7.01 2.03 -9.65
C SER A 60 7.38 2.12 -11.15
N PRO A 61 7.07 3.25 -11.82
CA PRO A 61 7.39 3.44 -13.24
C PRO A 61 8.85 3.16 -13.56
N ALA A 62 9.12 2.73 -14.79
CA ALA A 62 10.49 2.47 -15.23
C ALA A 62 11.31 3.78 -15.16
N GLY A 63 12.45 3.74 -14.46
CA GLY A 63 13.32 4.91 -14.31
C GLY A 63 14.19 5.22 -15.53
N SER A 64 14.15 4.37 -16.57
CA SER A 64 14.94 4.53 -17.80
C SER A 64 14.26 3.86 -18.99
N CYS A 65 14.63 4.26 -20.21
CA CYS A 65 14.11 3.67 -21.44
C CYS A 65 14.47 2.18 -21.58
N GLY A 66 15.61 1.74 -21.03
CA GLY A 66 16.03 0.34 -21.06
C GLY A 66 15.09 -0.54 -20.23
N VAL A 67 14.80 -0.14 -18.99
CA VAL A 67 13.86 -0.84 -18.10
C VAL A 67 12.44 -0.82 -18.68
N ALA A 68 12.04 0.30 -19.29
CA ALA A 68 10.76 0.40 -19.97
C ALA A 68 10.66 -0.62 -21.13
N ALA A 69 11.68 -0.69 -21.99
CA ALA A 69 11.70 -1.65 -23.10
C ALA A 69 11.70 -3.11 -22.62
N GLU A 70 12.43 -3.41 -21.55
CA GLU A 70 12.44 -4.74 -20.91
C GLU A 70 11.05 -5.14 -20.42
N ARG A 71 10.38 -4.28 -19.63
CA ARG A 71 9.01 -4.54 -19.14
C ARG A 71 8.01 -4.76 -20.26
N MET A 72 8.11 -3.97 -21.34
CA MET A 72 7.23 -4.12 -22.50
C MET A 72 7.55 -5.35 -23.35
N SER A 73 8.72 -5.99 -23.17
CA SER A 73 9.11 -7.21 -23.89
C SER A 73 8.55 -8.51 -23.29
N GLY A 74 7.89 -8.44 -22.13
CA GLY A 74 7.03 -9.51 -21.60
C GLY A 74 7.74 -10.64 -20.86
N THR A 75 8.92 -10.39 -20.27
CA THR A 75 9.70 -11.41 -19.55
C THR A 75 9.34 -11.58 -18.08
N ASP A 76 8.57 -10.65 -17.52
CA ASP A 76 8.27 -10.60 -16.09
C ASP A 76 6.82 -11.02 -15.79
N ASP A 77 6.55 -11.46 -14.56
CA ASP A 77 5.19 -11.70 -14.02
C ASP A 77 4.39 -10.39 -13.79
N LEU A 78 4.56 -9.42 -14.69
CA LEU A 78 3.93 -8.10 -14.64
C LEU A 78 2.85 -8.01 -15.72
N GLU A 79 1.70 -7.48 -15.34
CA GLU A 79 0.65 -7.10 -16.27
C GLU A 79 0.80 -5.61 -16.58
N CYS A 80 1.37 -5.30 -17.74
CA CYS A 80 1.67 -3.92 -18.16
C CYS A 80 0.70 -3.46 -19.26
N GLU A 81 -0.05 -2.40 -19.00
CA GLU A 81 -0.86 -1.72 -20.02
C GLU A 81 0.00 -0.72 -20.80
N ASP A 82 0.98 -0.10 -20.11
CA ASP A 82 1.96 0.81 -20.70
C ASP A 82 3.26 0.78 -19.87
N TRP A 83 4.33 1.38 -20.37
CA TRP A 83 5.67 1.32 -19.76
C TRP A 83 5.74 1.88 -18.33
N PHE A 84 4.84 2.81 -18.00
CA PHE A 84 4.73 3.43 -16.67
C PHE A 84 3.68 2.77 -15.79
N PHE A 85 2.82 1.91 -16.35
CA PHE A 85 1.69 1.32 -15.66
C PHE A 85 1.70 -0.20 -15.78
N CYS A 86 2.37 -0.81 -14.82
CA CYS A 86 2.43 -2.25 -14.64
C CYS A 86 1.91 -2.63 -13.25
N THR A 87 1.11 -3.68 -13.20
CA THR A 87 0.63 -4.28 -11.96
C THR A 87 1.29 -5.64 -11.72
N LYS A 88 1.28 -6.08 -10.47
CA LYS A 88 1.56 -7.45 -10.10
C LYS A 88 0.58 -7.93 -9.05
N LYS A 89 0.37 -9.25 -9.01
CA LYS A 89 -0.38 -9.89 -7.95
C LYS A 89 0.41 -9.84 -6.65
N LEU A 90 -0.29 -9.59 -5.56
CA LEU A 90 0.27 -9.65 -4.20
C LEU A 90 -0.70 -10.40 -3.30
N ASP A 91 -0.28 -11.58 -2.86
CA ASP A 91 -1.12 -12.49 -2.09
C ASP A 91 -1.61 -11.86 -0.77
N LYS A 92 -2.88 -12.08 -0.46
CA LYS A 92 -3.53 -11.51 0.71
C LYS A 92 -2.91 -11.99 2.02
N ASP A 93 -2.65 -13.29 2.13
CA ASP A 93 -2.16 -13.88 3.38
C ASP A 93 -0.70 -13.47 3.62
N LEU A 94 0.08 -13.33 2.56
CA LEU A 94 1.42 -12.73 2.62
C LEU A 94 1.37 -11.28 3.13
N VAL A 95 0.48 -10.43 2.61
CA VAL A 95 0.33 -9.05 3.10
C VAL A 95 -0.03 -9.05 4.58
N LEU A 96 -1.09 -9.78 4.95
CA LEU A 96 -1.60 -9.74 6.31
C LEU A 96 -0.60 -10.31 7.34
N SER A 97 0.14 -11.37 6.99
CA SER A 97 1.14 -11.96 7.88
C SER A 97 2.34 -11.04 8.14
N GLU A 98 2.80 -10.31 7.12
CA GLU A 98 3.91 -9.37 7.26
C GLU A 98 3.52 -8.09 7.99
N ILE A 99 2.28 -7.60 7.78
CA ILE A 99 1.82 -6.34 8.36
C ILE A 99 1.24 -6.52 9.77
N LEU A 100 0.38 -7.52 10.00
CA LEU A 100 -0.35 -7.69 11.26
C LEU A 100 0.40 -8.51 12.31
N LYS A 101 1.73 -8.40 12.36
CA LYS A 101 2.56 -9.19 13.29
C LYS A 101 1.94 -9.17 14.69
N LYS A 102 1.46 -10.33 15.14
CA LYS A 102 0.97 -10.50 16.52
C LYS A 102 2.15 -10.23 17.42
N ASP A 103 2.02 -9.24 18.31
CA ASP A 103 3.01 -8.95 19.33
C ASP A 103 3.37 -10.25 20.07
N THR A 104 4.55 -10.78 19.75
CA THR A 104 5.09 -11.97 20.43
C THR A 104 5.49 -11.62 21.87
N LEU A 105 5.48 -10.32 22.22
CA LEU A 105 5.76 -9.79 23.55
C LEU A 105 4.56 -9.89 24.53
N ALA A 106 3.35 -10.18 24.06
CA ALA A 106 2.18 -10.32 24.94
C ALA A 106 1.92 -11.77 25.44
N MET A 107 2.74 -12.74 25.04
CA MET A 107 2.61 -14.16 25.43
C MET A 107 3.70 -14.64 26.41
N GLN A 108 4.45 -13.73 27.02
CA GLN A 108 5.52 -14.06 27.99
C GLN A 108 5.24 -13.59 29.42
N ASN A 109 4.01 -13.19 29.76
CA ASN A 109 3.59 -12.92 31.14
C ASN A 109 2.34 -13.71 31.51
#